data_AF-A0A5C8LBC3-F1
#
_entry.id   AF-A0A5C8LBC3-F1
#
_cell.length_a   1.000
_cell.length_b   1.000
_cell.length_c   1.000
_cell.angle_alpha   90.00
_cell.angle_beta   90.00
_cell.angle_gamma   90.00
#
_symmetry.space_group_name_H-M   'P 1'
#
loop_
_entity.id
_entity.type
_entity.pdbx_description
1 polymer ?
#
loop_
_entity_poly.entity_id
_entity_poly.type
_entity_poly.pdbx_seq_one_letter_code
_entity_poly.pdbx_strand_id
1 'polypeptide(L)' 'MPAIVGNVKIISVGPSSVVHFGDSFIIAPTSSSKTFAGAGSFNTGDFPRIYNAYSTTVTNDSDFIETNASGIII' A
#
# COMPACT_ATOMS: atom_id res chain seq x y z
N MET A 1 22.84 -19.19 6.79
CA MET A 1 22.57 -20.44 6.06
C MET A 1 22.40 -20.11 4.57
N PRO A 2 23.04 -20.83 3.63
CA PRO A 2 22.87 -20.54 2.20
C PRO A 2 21.44 -20.84 1.77
N ALA A 3 20.73 -19.85 1.23
CA ALA A 3 19.52 -20.10 0.45
C ALA A 3 19.90 -20.25 -1.01
N ILE A 4 19.74 -21.47 -1.53
CA ILE A 4 19.86 -21.74 -2.96
C ILE A 4 18.45 -21.76 -3.51
N VAL A 5 18.17 -20.81 -4.39
CA VAL A 5 16.85 -20.63 -5.00
C VAL A 5 16.98 -20.96 -6.48
N GLY A 6 16.06 -21.79 -6.99
CA GLY A 6 15.95 -22.08 -8.42
C GLY A 6 15.31 -20.92 -9.20
N ASN A 7 14.64 -21.23 -10.31
CA ASN A 7 13.91 -20.22 -11.08
C ASN A 7 12.72 -19.67 -10.27
N VAL A 8 12.69 -18.37 -10.00
CA VAL A 8 11.57 -17.69 -9.34
C VAL A 8 11.05 -16.58 -10.22
N LYS A 9 9.72 -16.54 -10.39
CA LYS A 9 9.00 -15.45 -11.06
C LYS A 9 8.08 -14.79 -10.06
N ILE A 10 8.40 -13.56 -9.71
CA ILE A 10 7.57 -12.70 -8.88
C ILE A 10 6.78 -11.80 -9.82
N ILE A 11 5.44 -11.88 -9.78
CA ILE A 11 4.57 -11.15 -10.72
C ILE A 11 4.21 -9.76 -10.18
N SER A 12 4.01 -9.64 -8.86
CA SER A 12 3.86 -8.35 -8.20
C SER A 12 4.07 -8.52 -6.69
N VAL A 13 4.52 -7.47 -6.02
CA VAL A 13 4.73 -7.38 -4.58
C VAL A 13 4.01 -6.13 -4.11
N GLY A 14 3.14 -6.27 -3.11
CA GLY A 14 2.30 -5.18 -2.61
C GLY A 14 3.05 -4.18 -1.73
N PRO A 15 2.37 -3.12 -1.24
CA PRO A 15 2.94 -2.24 -0.24
C PRO A 15 3.31 -3.03 1.03
N SER A 16 4.44 -2.70 1.64
CA SER A 16 5.00 -3.41 2.82
C SER A 16 5.16 -4.91 2.69
N SER A 17 5.54 -5.33 1.49
CA SER A 17 5.83 -6.73 1.23
C SER A 17 7.32 -6.91 0.97
N VAL A 18 7.88 -7.96 1.55
CA VAL A 18 9.30 -8.28 1.48
C VAL A 18 9.45 -9.72 1.05
N VAL A 19 10.22 -9.95 -0.01
CA VAL A 19 10.54 -11.31 -0.50
C VAL A 19 12.02 -11.58 -0.21
N HIS A 20 12.28 -12.41 0.80
CA HIS A 20 13.63 -12.82 1.16
C HIS A 20 13.78 -14.33 1.11
N PHE A 21 14.94 -14.75 0.61
CA PHE A 21 15.37 -16.14 0.59
C PHE A 21 16.67 -16.24 1.39
N GLY A 22 16.65 -17.06 2.44
CA GLY A 22 17.74 -17.17 3.39
C GLY A 22 17.36 -16.65 4.77
N ASP A 23 18.36 -16.53 5.65
CA ASP A 23 18.11 -16.16 7.03
C ASP A 23 17.83 -14.65 7.14
N SER A 24 16.78 -14.30 7.86
CA SER A 24 16.42 -12.92 8.20
C SER A 24 16.38 -12.75 9.71
N PHE A 25 17.07 -11.74 10.25
CA PHE A 25 17.08 -11.49 11.68
C PHE A 25 15.86 -10.68 12.14
N ILE A 26 15.55 -9.55 11.50
CA ILE A 26 14.32 -8.77 11.73
C ILE A 26 13.90 -8.17 10.39
N ILE A 27 12.64 -8.36 10.01
CA ILE A 27 12.00 -7.69 8.87
C ILE A 27 10.72 -7.04 9.39
N ALA A 28 10.66 -5.71 9.38
CA ALA A 28 9.50 -4.95 9.84
C ALA A 28 9.03 -4.02 8.71
N PRO A 29 8.27 -4.52 7.73
CA PRO A 29 7.77 -3.68 6.66
C PRO A 29 6.54 -2.91 7.15
N THR A 30 6.60 -1.59 7.06
CA THR A 30 5.56 -0.69 7.55
C THR A 30 4.94 0.09 6.40
N SER A 31 3.63 -0.01 6.19
CA SER A 31 2.91 0.76 5.16
C SER A 31 1.80 1.54 5.81
N SER A 32 1.82 2.85 5.60
CA SER A 32 0.66 3.70 5.80
C SER A 32 0.23 4.22 4.44
N SER A 33 -1.07 4.19 4.16
CA SER A 33 -1.64 4.77 2.95
C SER A 33 -2.92 5.51 3.30
N LYS A 34 -2.88 6.85 3.26
CA LYS A 34 -4.08 7.66 3.20
C LYS A 34 -4.55 7.72 1.76
N THR A 35 -5.76 7.23 1.50
CA THR A 35 -6.33 7.35 0.16
C THR A 35 -7.70 7.97 0.20
N PHE A 36 -7.80 9.15 -0.40
CA PHE A 36 -9.05 9.87 -0.59
C PHE A 36 -9.46 9.76 -2.05
N ALA A 37 -10.69 9.32 -2.28
CA ALA A 37 -11.20 9.04 -3.62
C ALA A 37 -12.48 9.82 -3.87
N GLY A 38 -12.50 10.56 -4.99
CA GLY A 38 -13.68 11.25 -5.50
C GLY A 38 -14.53 10.39 -6.43
N ALA A 39 -15.56 10.99 -7.01
CA ALA A 39 -16.40 10.31 -7.99
C ALA A 39 -15.53 9.85 -9.18
N GLY A 40 -15.59 8.56 -9.50
CA GLY A 40 -14.78 7.94 -10.56
C GLY A 40 -13.35 7.54 -10.20
N SER A 41 -12.97 7.54 -8.92
CA SER A 41 -11.64 7.05 -8.51
C SER A 41 -11.55 5.51 -8.48
N PHE A 42 -10.34 4.98 -8.42
CA PHE A 42 -9.95 3.55 -8.34
C PHE A 42 -10.49 2.61 -9.43
N ASN A 43 -10.89 3.12 -10.57
CA ASN A 43 -11.28 2.25 -11.69
C ASN A 43 -10.04 1.54 -12.25
N THR A 44 -10.03 0.22 -12.16
CA THR A 44 -8.95 -0.66 -12.65
C THR A 44 -9.53 -1.60 -13.70
N GLY A 45 -8.92 -1.67 -14.89
CA GLY A 45 -9.39 -2.48 -16.03
C GLY A 45 -9.49 -1.66 -17.32
N ASP A 46 -9.80 -2.33 -18.45
CA ASP A 46 -9.98 -1.69 -19.75
C ASP A 46 -11.46 -1.35 -20.02
N PHE A 47 -11.73 -0.16 -20.59
CA PHE A 47 -13.04 0.45 -20.83
C PHE A 47 -13.96 0.82 -19.63
N PRO A 48 -13.49 1.56 -18.61
CA PRO A 48 -14.40 2.12 -17.60
C PRO A 48 -15.17 3.33 -18.17
N ARG A 49 -16.50 3.19 -18.34
CA ARG A 49 -17.40 4.33 -18.64
C ARG A 49 -17.98 4.89 -17.35
N ILE A 50 -17.45 6.03 -16.90
CA ILE A 50 -17.83 6.65 -15.63
C ILE A 50 -18.51 7.99 -15.92
N TYR A 51 -19.75 8.15 -15.48
CA TYR A 51 -20.50 9.39 -15.58
C TYR A 51 -20.63 10.02 -14.19
N ASN A 52 -19.79 11.01 -13.90
CA ASN A 52 -19.83 11.74 -12.63
C ASN A 52 -20.46 13.13 -12.85
N ALA A 53 -21.57 13.42 -12.18
CA ALA A 53 -22.24 14.73 -12.28
C ALA A 53 -21.77 15.75 -11.23
N TYR A 54 -21.29 15.28 -10.07
CA TYR A 54 -20.75 16.11 -8.99
C TYR A 54 -19.76 15.27 -8.16
N SER A 55 -18.66 15.86 -7.68
CA SER A 55 -17.69 15.19 -6.80
C SER A 55 -17.23 16.15 -5.72
N THR A 56 -17.35 15.76 -4.45
CA THR A 56 -16.75 16.46 -3.31
C THR A 56 -15.95 15.47 -2.48
N THR A 57 -14.64 15.66 -2.40
CA THR A 57 -13.74 14.89 -1.52
C THR A 57 -13.42 15.74 -0.32
N VAL A 58 -14.28 15.71 0.70
CA VAL A 58 -14.03 16.41 1.96
C VAL A 58 -13.07 15.57 2.80
N THR A 59 -11.80 15.95 2.80
CA THR A 59 -10.76 15.33 3.64
C THR A 59 -10.61 16.16 4.91
N ASN A 60 -11.58 16.06 5.81
CA ASN A 60 -11.50 16.74 7.11
C ASN A 60 -10.62 15.91 8.04
N ASP A 61 -9.36 16.32 8.19
CA ASP A 61 -8.39 15.69 9.08
C ASP A 61 -8.36 16.48 10.41
N SER A 62 -8.87 15.89 11.48
CA SER A 62 -8.93 16.53 12.81
C SER A 62 -8.17 15.73 13.87
N ASP A 63 -7.00 15.22 13.54
CA ASP A 63 -6.04 14.69 14.50
C ASP A 63 -4.63 15.24 14.21
N PHE A 64 -3.90 15.61 15.26
CA PHE A 64 -2.53 16.16 15.19
C PHE A 64 -1.47 15.06 15.01
N ILE A 65 -1.85 13.80 15.21
CA ILE A 65 -0.97 12.64 15.05
C ILE A 65 -1.46 11.78 13.91
N GLU A 66 -0.73 11.85 12.80
CA GLU A 66 -0.90 10.87 11.75
C GLU A 66 -0.20 9.57 12.11
N THR A 67 -0.93 8.44 12.06
CA THR A 67 -0.35 7.10 12.21
C THR A 67 0.48 6.77 10.97
N ASN A 68 1.67 7.36 10.90
CA ASN A 68 2.76 6.83 10.10
C ASN A 68 3.00 5.41 10.62
N ALA A 69 2.97 4.42 9.72
CA ALA A 69 3.05 3.00 10.07
C ALA A 69 4.38 2.57 10.74
N SER A 70 5.25 3.51 11.11
CA SER A 70 6.44 3.28 11.92
C SER A 70 6.55 4.40 12.94
N GLY A 71 6.15 4.11 14.18
CA GLY A 71 6.34 5.02 15.30
C GLY A 71 5.89 4.35 16.58
N ILE A 72 6.80 3.63 17.22
CA ILE A 72 6.71 3.32 18.65
C ILE A 72 6.35 4.61 19.38
N ILE A 73 5.18 4.61 20.02
CA ILE A 73 4.82 5.64 20.99
C ILE A 73 5.49 5.22 22.30
N ILE A 74 6.54 5.94 22.69
CA ILE A 74 6.96 6.06 24.10
C ILE A 74 6.26 7.26 24.70
#